data_AF-A0A6J8E7Y2-F1
#
_entry.id   AF-A0A6J8E7Y2-F1
#
_cell.length_a   1.000
_cell.length_b   1.000
_cell.length_c   1.000
_cell.angle_alpha   90.00
_cell.angle_beta   90.00
_cell.angle_gamma   90.00
#
_symmetry.space_group_name_H-M   'P 1'
#
loop_
_entity.id
_entity.type
_entity.pdbx_description
1 polymer ?
#
loop_
_entity_poly.entity_id
_entity_poly.type
_entity_poly.pdbx_seq_one_letter_code
_entity_poly.pdbx_strand_id
1 'polypeptide(L)'
;MYGLLISSVSSYIKDTYGEDKWEEIRRHAHVASHTFATHDRYSERIIPDLANAASQVLNVSAENLMYNFGVCFVSFVGQYGYDRILKVLGRHMRDFLNGLDNLHEYLRFSYQKLRAPSFYCENETQHGLTLHYRSKRRGFVHYVKGQIVQVGKQFYNTEVEVDVVQEEDDDIMIHVVFELHFDNTAFTELLEKEKRRLNSDHSQIQSDFLFDLFPFHMVFDRNLTIRNIGNGLYAVLPSILGRRVNKMFTLIRPLVEFRWESIQVHTNNVFELLSVFGVSRKSYYFPTKDEDQSESTSQAQSDDFLEDDDGKCLHLKGQMLYMKEWDQIIFLGIPV
;
A
#
# COMPACT_ATOMS: atom_id res chain seq x y z
N MET A 1 -7.51 -14.77 -8.15
CA MET A 1 -7.85 -14.64 -6.72
C MET A 1 -7.21 -15.76 -5.93
N TYR A 2 -6.84 -15.55 -4.67
CA TYR A 2 -6.30 -16.62 -3.81
C TYR A 2 -7.41 -17.49 -3.22
N GLY A 3 -7.13 -18.78 -3.03
CA GLY A 3 -8.08 -19.75 -2.49
C GLY A 3 -8.60 -19.39 -1.09
N LEU A 4 -7.81 -18.65 -0.29
CA LEU A 4 -8.25 -18.15 1.03
C LEU A 4 -9.63 -17.48 0.99
N LEU A 5 -9.86 -16.62 0.00
CA LEU A 5 -11.11 -15.87 -0.15
C LEU A 5 -12.28 -16.81 -0.51
N ILE A 6 -12.02 -17.80 -1.37
CA ILE A 6 -13.03 -18.75 -1.85
C ILE A 6 -13.39 -19.75 -0.74
N SER A 7 -12.39 -20.22 0.02
CA SER A 7 -12.59 -21.10 1.17
C SER A 7 -13.49 -20.45 2.22
N SER A 8 -13.34 -19.14 2.45
CA SER A 8 -14.23 -18.40 3.35
C SER A 8 -15.67 -18.37 2.85
N VAL A 9 -15.90 -18.11 1.56
CA VAL A 9 -17.24 -18.15 0.96
C VAL A 9 -17.86 -19.54 1.07
N SER A 10 -17.07 -20.58 0.81
CA SER A 10 -17.51 -21.97 0.95
C SER A 10 -17.90 -22.29 2.39
N SER A 11 -17.07 -21.91 3.37
CA SER A 11 -17.37 -22.08 4.79
C SER A 11 -18.68 -21.38 5.16
N TYR A 12 -18.86 -20.12 4.77
CA TYR A 12 -20.10 -19.38 5.04
C TYR A 12 -21.34 -20.11 4.54
N ILE A 13 -21.32 -20.58 3.30
CA ILE A 13 -22.48 -21.26 2.70
C ILE A 13 -22.76 -22.57 3.44
N LYS A 14 -21.71 -23.35 3.75
CA LYS A 14 -21.82 -24.61 4.48
C LYS A 14 -22.35 -24.41 5.90
N ASP A 15 -21.82 -23.43 6.61
CA ASP A 15 -22.17 -23.14 8.00
C ASP A 15 -23.59 -22.56 8.14
N THR A 16 -24.04 -21.78 7.16
CA THR A 16 -25.34 -21.08 7.19
C THR A 16 -26.46 -21.89 6.53
N TYR A 17 -26.18 -22.58 5.43
CA TYR A 17 -27.19 -23.24 4.58
C TYR A 17 -26.97 -24.75 4.41
N GLY A 18 -25.87 -25.30 4.92
CA GLY A 18 -25.53 -26.71 4.84
C GLY A 18 -24.73 -27.11 3.60
N GLU A 19 -24.13 -28.30 3.66
CA GLU A 19 -23.30 -28.87 2.58
C GLU A 19 -24.10 -29.15 1.29
N ASP A 20 -25.37 -29.54 1.41
CA ASP A 20 -26.22 -29.83 0.24
C ASP A 20 -26.42 -28.59 -0.62
N LYS A 21 -26.65 -27.43 0.03
CA LYS A 21 -26.80 -26.15 -0.65
C LYS A 21 -25.50 -25.66 -1.24
N TRP A 22 -24.38 -25.88 -0.58
CA TRP A 22 -23.07 -25.62 -1.16
C TRP A 22 -22.85 -26.41 -2.46
N GLU A 23 -23.14 -27.71 -2.47
CA GLU A 23 -22.95 -28.55 -3.67
C GLU A 23 -23.93 -28.21 -4.80
N GLU A 24 -25.14 -27.76 -4.49
CA GLU A 24 -26.10 -27.22 -5.47
C GLU A 24 -25.57 -25.92 -6.11
N ILE A 25 -25.15 -24.96 -5.30
CA ILE A 25 -24.63 -23.65 -5.74
C ILE A 25 -23.35 -23.82 -6.56
N ARG A 26 -22.42 -24.65 -6.10
CA ARG A 26 -21.15 -24.91 -6.78
C ARG A 26 -21.36 -25.49 -8.18
N ARG A 27 -22.32 -26.41 -8.34
CA ARG A 27 -22.72 -26.98 -9.64
C ARG A 27 -23.34 -25.93 -10.54
N HIS A 28 -24.24 -25.10 -10.02
CA HIS A 28 -24.85 -23.97 -10.75
C HIS A 28 -23.82 -22.94 -11.21
N ALA A 29 -22.80 -22.66 -10.40
CA ALA A 29 -21.71 -21.75 -10.74
C ALA A 29 -20.62 -22.38 -11.64
N HIS A 30 -20.81 -23.63 -12.08
CA HIS A 30 -19.84 -24.38 -12.90
C HIS A 30 -18.42 -24.47 -12.30
N VAL A 31 -18.32 -24.54 -10.97
CA VAL A 31 -17.04 -24.60 -10.26
C VAL A 31 -16.63 -26.07 -10.05
N ALA A 32 -15.66 -26.54 -10.83
CA ALA A 32 -15.22 -27.94 -10.80
C ALA A 32 -14.54 -28.35 -9.47
N SER A 33 -13.82 -27.43 -8.83
CA SER A 33 -13.07 -27.69 -7.60
C SER A 33 -13.99 -27.81 -6.38
N HIS A 34 -13.82 -28.87 -5.59
CA HIS A 34 -14.53 -29.08 -4.32
C HIS A 34 -13.79 -28.47 -3.11
N THR A 35 -12.46 -28.36 -3.21
CA THR A 35 -11.60 -27.79 -2.18
C THR A 35 -10.71 -26.71 -2.79
N PHE A 36 -10.41 -25.68 -2.01
CA PHE A 36 -9.58 -24.55 -2.43
C PHE A 36 -8.37 -24.45 -1.51
N ALA A 37 -7.18 -24.57 -2.09
CA ALA A 37 -5.94 -24.41 -1.36
C ALA A 37 -5.66 -22.91 -1.14
N THR A 38 -5.33 -22.54 0.10
CA THR A 38 -5.22 -21.14 0.54
C THR A 38 -4.27 -20.31 -0.31
N HIS A 39 -3.12 -20.88 -0.69
CA HIS A 39 -2.05 -20.21 -1.44
C HIS A 39 -2.12 -20.40 -2.96
N ASP A 40 -3.13 -21.14 -3.45
CA ASP A 40 -3.32 -21.34 -4.88
C ASP A 40 -4.15 -20.21 -5.50
N ARG A 41 -3.97 -20.03 -6.82
CA ARG A 41 -4.64 -18.99 -7.59
C ARG A 41 -5.75 -19.58 -8.44
N TYR A 42 -6.91 -18.94 -8.33
CA TYR A 42 -8.11 -19.28 -9.05
C TYR A 42 -8.62 -18.09 -9.86
N SER A 43 -9.58 -18.34 -10.75
CA SER A 43 -10.25 -17.29 -11.54
C SER A 43 -10.90 -16.25 -10.63
N GLU A 44 -10.82 -14.98 -11.01
CA GLU A 44 -11.46 -13.88 -10.25
C GLU A 44 -12.99 -13.86 -10.41
N ARG A 45 -13.53 -14.63 -11.36
CA ARG A 45 -14.97 -14.78 -11.59
C ARG A 45 -15.66 -15.70 -10.58
N ILE A 46 -14.93 -16.58 -9.90
CA ILE A 46 -15.52 -17.61 -9.03
C ILE A 46 -16.40 -17.03 -7.93
N ILE A 47 -15.95 -15.99 -7.21
CA ILE A 47 -16.77 -15.40 -6.13
C ILE A 47 -18.03 -14.71 -6.69
N PRO A 48 -17.94 -13.84 -7.72
CA PRO A 48 -19.14 -13.30 -8.37
C PRO A 48 -20.09 -14.38 -8.91
N ASP A 49 -19.56 -15.42 -9.57
CA ASP A 49 -20.36 -16.52 -10.12
C ASP A 49 -21.05 -17.31 -9.00
N LEU A 50 -20.35 -17.58 -7.90
CA LEU A 50 -20.92 -18.20 -6.70
C LEU A 50 -21.99 -17.32 -6.06
N ALA A 51 -21.79 -16.01 -5.96
CA ALA A 51 -22.77 -15.09 -5.41
C ALA A 51 -24.05 -15.05 -6.26
N ASN A 52 -23.91 -15.01 -7.59
CA ASN A 52 -25.03 -15.03 -8.53
C ASN A 52 -25.79 -16.37 -8.48
N ALA A 53 -25.07 -17.50 -8.46
CA ALA A 53 -25.68 -18.82 -8.33
C ALA A 53 -26.39 -18.98 -6.98
N ALA A 54 -25.75 -18.55 -5.88
CA ALA A 54 -26.33 -18.55 -4.55
C ALA A 54 -27.58 -17.67 -4.46
N SER A 55 -27.57 -16.52 -5.15
CA SER A 55 -28.73 -15.63 -5.21
C SER A 55 -29.95 -16.32 -5.81
N GLN A 56 -29.76 -17.07 -6.90
CA GLN A 56 -30.82 -17.83 -7.56
C GLN A 56 -31.32 -19.02 -6.71
N VAL A 57 -30.41 -19.75 -6.06
CA VAL A 57 -30.75 -20.95 -5.28
C VAL A 57 -31.38 -20.61 -3.92
N LEU A 58 -30.91 -19.54 -3.28
CA LEU A 58 -31.32 -19.15 -1.92
C LEU A 58 -32.38 -18.04 -1.89
N ASN A 59 -32.69 -17.43 -3.04
CA ASN A 59 -33.62 -16.32 -3.17
C ASN A 59 -33.26 -15.10 -2.29
N VAL A 60 -31.95 -14.83 -2.18
CA VAL A 60 -31.36 -13.67 -1.48
C VAL A 60 -30.63 -12.82 -2.52
N SER A 61 -30.60 -11.49 -2.38
CA SER A 61 -29.87 -10.65 -3.34
C SER A 61 -28.36 -10.96 -3.33
N ALA A 62 -27.73 -10.91 -4.51
CA ALA A 62 -26.28 -11.09 -4.64
C ALA A 62 -25.49 -10.07 -3.81
N GLU A 63 -26.00 -8.85 -3.67
CA GLU A 63 -25.43 -7.78 -2.84
C GLU A 63 -25.39 -8.17 -1.35
N ASN A 64 -26.50 -8.68 -0.81
CA ASN A 64 -26.57 -9.13 0.59
C ASN A 64 -25.67 -10.36 0.82
N LEU A 65 -25.60 -11.27 -0.15
CA LEU A 65 -24.68 -12.41 -0.07
C LEU A 65 -23.23 -11.95 -0.07
N MET A 66 -22.85 -11.04 -0.97
CA MET A 66 -21.50 -10.47 -1.00
C MET A 66 -21.16 -9.75 0.30
N TYR A 67 -22.09 -8.98 0.87
CA TYR A 67 -21.94 -8.38 2.20
C TYR A 67 -21.66 -9.43 3.28
N ASN A 68 -22.48 -10.48 3.36
CA ASN A 68 -22.32 -11.55 4.35
C ASN A 68 -21.03 -12.35 4.14
N PHE A 69 -20.61 -12.57 2.89
CA PHE A 69 -19.31 -13.17 2.59
C PHE A 69 -18.17 -12.31 3.14
N GLY A 70 -18.26 -11.00 3.02
CA GLY A 70 -17.28 -10.05 3.58
C GLY A 70 -17.23 -10.11 5.11
N VAL A 71 -18.40 -10.16 5.76
CA VAL A 71 -18.51 -10.32 7.23
C VAL A 71 -17.87 -11.64 7.66
N CYS A 72 -18.24 -12.75 7.03
CA CYS A 72 -17.69 -14.06 7.38
C CYS A 72 -16.17 -14.11 7.18
N PHE A 73 -15.64 -13.46 6.13
CA PHE A 73 -14.22 -13.45 5.84
C PHE A 73 -13.36 -12.94 6.98
N VAL A 74 -13.76 -11.85 7.64
CA VAL A 74 -13.01 -11.27 8.76
C VAL A 74 -12.92 -12.24 9.93
N SER A 75 -14.00 -12.92 10.25
CA SER A 75 -14.02 -13.95 11.29
C SER A 75 -13.23 -15.20 10.88
N PHE A 76 -13.32 -15.60 9.61
CA PHE A 76 -12.62 -16.75 9.04
C PHE A 76 -11.10 -16.56 9.06
N VAL A 77 -10.57 -15.43 8.58
CA VAL A 77 -9.12 -15.19 8.59
C VAL A 77 -8.55 -15.11 10.01
N GLY A 78 -9.37 -14.73 10.99
CA GLY A 78 -9.00 -14.77 12.40
C GLY A 78 -8.59 -16.18 12.85
N GLN A 79 -9.27 -17.23 12.35
CA GLN A 79 -8.96 -18.63 12.68
C GLN A 79 -7.62 -19.10 12.10
N TYR A 80 -7.14 -18.46 11.03
CA TYR A 80 -5.84 -18.72 10.42
C TYR A 80 -4.69 -17.93 11.10
N GLY A 81 -4.95 -17.27 12.23
CA GLY A 81 -3.95 -16.53 13.00
C GLY A 81 -3.68 -15.11 12.50
N TYR A 82 -4.45 -14.62 11.52
CA TYR A 82 -4.38 -13.23 11.08
C TYR A 82 -5.03 -12.26 12.10
N ASP A 83 -5.75 -12.77 13.11
CA ASP A 83 -6.36 -11.94 14.16
C ASP A 83 -5.32 -11.07 14.89
N ARG A 84 -4.12 -11.62 15.13
CA ARG A 84 -3.02 -10.90 15.79
C ARG A 84 -2.56 -9.71 14.97
N ILE A 85 -2.44 -9.90 13.65
CA ILE A 85 -1.99 -8.84 12.73
C ILE A 85 -3.06 -7.76 12.62
N LEU A 86 -4.33 -8.16 12.48
CA LEU A 86 -5.46 -7.22 12.40
C LEU A 86 -5.61 -6.38 13.69
N LYS A 87 -5.36 -6.97 14.86
CA LYS A 87 -5.39 -6.27 16.17
C LYS A 87 -4.28 -5.23 16.33
N VAL A 88 -3.11 -5.43 15.72
CA VAL A 88 -1.96 -4.53 15.88
C VAL A 88 -1.86 -3.47 14.79
N LEU A 89 -2.70 -3.54 13.75
CA LEU A 89 -2.63 -2.62 12.62
C LEU A 89 -3.00 -1.18 13.00
N GLY A 90 -3.89 -1.01 13.98
CA GLY A 90 -4.34 0.29 14.43
C GLY A 90 -4.96 0.24 15.81
N ARG A 91 -4.77 1.30 16.61
CA ARG A 91 -5.37 1.42 17.94
C ARG A 91 -6.85 1.75 17.86
N HIS A 92 -7.22 2.58 16.89
CA HIS A 92 -8.60 2.96 16.58
C HIS A 92 -8.97 2.56 15.15
N MET A 93 -10.26 2.55 14.84
CA MET A 93 -10.77 2.20 13.51
C MET A 93 -10.14 3.05 12.40
N ARG A 94 -9.94 4.36 12.65
CA ARG A 94 -9.27 5.25 11.70
C ARG A 94 -7.83 4.84 11.39
N ASP A 95 -7.09 4.33 12.38
CA ASP A 95 -5.70 3.91 12.21
C ASP A 95 -5.65 2.63 11.38
N PHE A 96 -6.59 1.72 11.62
CA PHE A 96 -6.75 0.51 10.84
C PHE A 96 -7.00 0.82 9.36
N LEU A 97 -7.97 1.69 9.07
CA LEU A 97 -8.34 2.06 7.71
C LEU A 97 -7.18 2.74 6.97
N ASN A 98 -6.47 3.66 7.63
CA ASN A 98 -5.27 4.29 7.09
C ASN A 98 -4.09 3.30 6.92
N GLY A 99 -4.07 2.19 7.67
CA GLY A 99 -3.04 1.16 7.62
C GLY A 99 -3.31 0.00 6.65
N LEU A 100 -4.47 -0.04 5.97
CA LEU A 100 -4.90 -1.18 5.14
C LEU A 100 -3.94 -1.50 3.99
N ASP A 101 -3.41 -0.49 3.31
CA ASP A 101 -2.46 -0.70 2.21
C ASP A 101 -1.15 -1.32 2.74
N ASN A 102 -0.70 -0.90 3.92
CA ASN A 102 0.49 -1.46 4.57
C ASN A 102 0.28 -2.93 4.97
N LEU A 103 -0.91 -3.29 5.45
CA LEU A 103 -1.28 -4.69 5.70
C LEU A 103 -1.17 -5.53 4.42
N HIS A 104 -1.72 -5.04 3.31
CA HIS A 104 -1.65 -5.76 2.04
C HIS A 104 -0.23 -5.92 1.52
N GLU A 105 0.64 -4.92 1.72
CA GLU A 105 2.06 -5.04 1.40
C GLU A 105 2.75 -6.09 2.28
N TYR A 106 2.44 -6.14 3.58
CA TYR A 106 2.95 -7.21 4.44
C TYR A 106 2.49 -8.60 3.96
N LEU A 107 1.23 -8.74 3.55
CA LEU A 107 0.71 -10.00 3.04
C LEU A 107 1.38 -10.45 1.74
N ARG A 108 2.03 -9.57 0.97
CA ARG A 108 2.79 -9.97 -0.23
C ARG A 108 3.98 -10.87 0.07
N PHE A 109 4.54 -10.84 1.29
CA PHE A 109 5.60 -11.76 1.66
C PHE A 109 5.15 -13.23 1.64
N SER A 110 3.91 -13.49 2.06
CA SER A 110 3.29 -14.83 1.99
C SER A 110 2.58 -15.08 0.66
N TYR A 111 1.96 -14.03 0.09
CA TYR A 111 1.19 -14.07 -1.13
C TYR A 111 1.86 -13.25 -2.24
N GLN A 112 2.96 -13.75 -2.78
CA GLN A 112 3.84 -13.02 -3.73
C GLN A 112 3.14 -12.40 -4.94
N LYS A 113 2.03 -12.99 -5.40
CA LYS A 113 1.27 -12.52 -6.58
C LYS A 113 -0.01 -11.78 -6.18
N LEU A 114 -0.09 -11.31 -4.93
CA LEU A 114 -1.24 -10.57 -4.40
C LEU A 114 -1.39 -9.23 -5.12
N ARG A 115 -2.49 -9.13 -5.86
CA ARG A 115 -3.04 -7.86 -6.35
C ARG A 115 -4.08 -7.40 -5.35
N ALA A 116 -3.64 -6.57 -4.41
CA ALA A 116 -4.51 -5.97 -3.41
C ALA A 116 -5.26 -4.75 -3.99
N PRO A 117 -6.47 -4.47 -3.51
CA PRO A 117 -7.06 -3.14 -3.66
C PRO A 117 -6.26 -2.09 -2.88
N SER A 118 -6.44 -0.83 -3.23
CA SER A 118 -5.87 0.31 -2.51
C SER A 118 -6.95 1.07 -1.76
N PHE A 119 -6.60 1.53 -0.57
CA PHE A 119 -7.44 2.30 0.34
C PHE A 119 -6.74 3.57 0.77
N TYR A 120 -7.47 4.69 0.77
CA TYR A 120 -7.03 5.91 1.44
C TYR A 120 -8.22 6.63 2.07
N CYS A 121 -7.95 7.34 3.17
CA CYS A 121 -8.97 8.09 3.90
C CYS A 121 -8.85 9.59 3.58
N GLU A 122 -10.00 10.24 3.44
CA GLU A 122 -10.14 11.70 3.32
C GLU A 122 -11.21 12.21 4.29
N ASN A 123 -11.26 13.52 4.49
CA ASN A 123 -12.30 14.21 5.28
C ASN A 123 -12.59 13.57 6.65
N GLU A 124 -11.54 13.23 7.40
CA GLU A 124 -11.70 12.68 8.75
C GLU A 124 -12.35 13.69 9.70
N THR A 125 -13.36 13.24 10.44
CA THR A 125 -14.08 14.03 11.46
C THR A 125 -14.27 13.21 12.73
N GLN A 126 -14.84 13.81 13.78
CA GLN A 126 -15.19 13.11 15.02
C GLN A 126 -16.28 12.04 14.85
N HIS A 127 -17.03 12.06 13.74
CA HIS A 127 -18.17 11.18 13.48
C HIS A 127 -17.93 10.17 12.37
N GLY A 128 -16.72 10.13 11.80
CA GLY A 128 -16.46 9.29 10.64
C GLY A 128 -15.36 9.80 9.74
N LEU A 129 -15.29 9.23 8.54
CA LEU A 129 -14.37 9.63 7.47
C LEU A 129 -14.87 9.17 6.10
N THR A 130 -14.29 9.71 5.04
CA THR A 130 -14.49 9.24 3.66
C THR A 130 -13.40 8.23 3.32
N LEU A 131 -13.76 7.02 2.89
CA LEU A 131 -12.83 5.98 2.47
C LEU A 131 -12.92 5.76 0.96
N HIS A 132 -11.80 5.92 0.28
CA HIS A 132 -11.70 5.67 -1.14
C HIS A 132 -11.16 4.27 -1.37
N TYR A 133 -11.91 3.47 -2.12
CA TYR A 133 -11.57 2.11 -2.50
C TYR A 133 -11.28 2.04 -3.99
N ARG A 134 -10.09 1.56 -4.35
CA ARG A 134 -9.68 1.36 -5.75
C ARG A 134 -9.28 -0.08 -6.01
N SER A 135 -9.80 -0.66 -7.08
CA SER A 135 -9.57 -2.06 -7.39
C SER A 135 -9.64 -2.32 -8.90
N LYS A 136 -8.92 -3.34 -9.37
CA LYS A 136 -9.13 -3.87 -10.73
C LYS A 136 -10.27 -4.88 -10.79
N ARG A 137 -10.73 -5.36 -9.62
CA ARG A 137 -11.80 -6.37 -9.51
C ARG A 137 -13.13 -5.68 -9.33
N ARG A 138 -14.07 -5.97 -10.22
CA ARG A 138 -15.45 -5.46 -10.20
C ARG A 138 -16.36 -6.37 -9.39
N GLY A 139 -17.44 -5.81 -8.83
CA GLY A 139 -18.45 -6.56 -8.06
C GLY A 139 -18.09 -6.87 -6.60
N PHE A 140 -17.05 -6.24 -6.05
CA PHE A 140 -16.61 -6.47 -4.65
C PHE A 140 -17.04 -5.35 -3.68
N VAL A 141 -17.84 -4.38 -4.12
CA VAL A 141 -18.25 -3.21 -3.34
C VAL A 141 -18.90 -3.63 -2.02
N HIS A 142 -19.97 -4.44 -2.08
CA HIS A 142 -20.67 -4.93 -0.89
C HIS A 142 -19.83 -5.88 -0.04
N TYR A 143 -18.91 -6.62 -0.66
CA TYR A 143 -17.98 -7.50 0.05
C TYR A 143 -17.03 -6.70 0.96
N VAL A 144 -16.45 -5.61 0.43
CA VAL A 144 -15.62 -4.69 1.21
C VAL A 144 -16.44 -3.98 2.30
N LYS A 145 -17.67 -3.56 1.99
CA LYS A 145 -18.59 -3.00 2.98
C LYS A 145 -18.77 -3.94 4.19
N GLY A 146 -19.05 -5.23 3.95
CA GLY A 146 -19.19 -6.23 5.01
C GLY A 146 -17.91 -6.43 5.84
N GLN A 147 -16.74 -6.40 5.20
CA GLN A 147 -15.46 -6.50 5.90
C GLN A 147 -15.24 -5.32 6.86
N ILE A 148 -15.46 -4.08 6.39
CA ILE A 148 -15.27 -2.86 7.20
C ILE A 148 -16.14 -2.89 8.45
N VAL A 149 -17.44 -3.18 8.28
CA VAL A 149 -18.39 -3.26 9.38
C VAL A 149 -17.98 -4.33 10.39
N GLN A 150 -17.61 -5.52 9.90
CA GLN A 150 -17.20 -6.61 10.78
C GLN A 150 -15.90 -6.32 11.52
N VAL A 151 -14.93 -5.63 10.90
CA VAL A 151 -13.71 -5.21 11.58
C VAL A 151 -14.02 -4.24 12.72
N GLY A 152 -14.85 -3.22 12.46
CA GLY A 152 -15.28 -2.26 13.47
C GLY A 152 -15.90 -2.94 14.69
N LYS A 153 -16.83 -3.87 14.43
CA LYS A 153 -17.51 -4.63 15.48
C LYS A 153 -16.58 -5.58 16.23
N GLN A 154 -15.78 -6.38 15.52
CA GLN A 154 -15.00 -7.48 16.10
C GLN A 154 -13.74 -7.02 16.83
N PHE A 155 -13.07 -5.96 16.36
CA PHE A 155 -11.78 -5.54 16.91
C PHE A 155 -11.84 -4.23 17.70
N TYR A 156 -12.77 -3.33 17.35
CA TYR A 156 -12.85 -2.00 17.96
C TYR A 156 -14.12 -1.80 18.78
N ASN A 157 -15.01 -2.81 18.85
CA ASN A 157 -16.33 -2.71 19.50
C ASN A 157 -17.07 -1.43 19.10
N THR A 158 -16.98 -1.08 17.81
CA THR A 158 -17.52 0.15 17.24
C THR A 158 -18.53 -0.23 16.16
N GLU A 159 -19.73 0.34 16.23
CA GLU A 159 -20.70 0.24 15.14
C GLU A 159 -20.30 1.19 14.03
N VAL A 160 -20.11 0.65 12.83
CA VAL A 160 -19.71 1.40 11.64
C VAL A 160 -20.85 1.29 10.64
N GLU A 161 -21.43 2.42 10.28
CA GLU A 161 -22.33 2.55 9.14
C GLU A 161 -21.52 2.96 7.92
N VAL A 162 -21.86 2.42 6.75
CA VAL A 162 -21.07 2.59 5.52
C VAL A 162 -22.01 2.86 4.37
N ASP A 163 -21.94 4.04 3.78
CA ASP A 163 -22.74 4.44 2.64
C ASP A 163 -21.88 4.55 1.38
N VAL A 164 -22.44 4.16 0.23
CA VAL A 164 -21.79 4.29 -1.07
C VAL A 164 -22.21 5.63 -1.64
N VAL A 165 -21.28 6.59 -1.69
CA VAL A 165 -21.55 7.94 -2.20
C VAL A 165 -21.34 8.01 -3.71
N GLN A 166 -20.32 7.33 -4.21
CA GLN A 166 -19.92 7.37 -5.61
C GLN A 166 -19.31 6.04 -6.03
N GLU A 167 -19.64 5.60 -7.24
CA GLU A 167 -19.07 4.43 -7.89
C GLU A 167 -18.73 4.80 -9.33
N GLU A 168 -17.44 4.81 -9.64
CA GLU A 168 -16.90 5.04 -10.97
C GLU A 168 -16.24 3.75 -11.47
N ASP A 169 -16.70 3.27 -12.63
CA ASP A 169 -16.12 2.10 -13.30
C ASP A 169 -15.44 2.55 -14.59
N ASP A 170 -14.13 2.79 -14.50
CA ASP A 170 -13.30 3.02 -15.68
C ASP A 170 -12.93 1.68 -16.34
N ASP A 171 -12.46 1.73 -17.59
CA ASP A 171 -11.96 0.55 -18.30
C ASP A 171 -10.79 -0.15 -17.58
N ILE A 172 -10.08 0.56 -16.70
CA ILE A 172 -8.85 0.09 -16.02
C ILE A 172 -9.11 -0.35 -14.57
N MET A 173 -9.95 0.39 -13.84
CA MET A 173 -10.19 0.17 -12.42
C MET A 173 -11.56 0.71 -11.99
N ILE A 174 -12.10 0.13 -10.93
CA ILE A 174 -13.24 0.66 -10.20
C ILE A 174 -12.73 1.55 -9.06
N HIS A 175 -13.32 2.74 -8.92
CA HIS A 175 -13.13 3.63 -7.79
C HIS A 175 -14.48 3.84 -7.10
N VAL A 176 -14.58 3.41 -5.84
CA VAL A 176 -15.74 3.63 -4.99
C VAL A 176 -15.38 4.57 -3.85
N VAL A 177 -16.26 5.51 -3.57
CA VAL A 177 -16.16 6.40 -2.40
C VAL A 177 -17.20 5.95 -1.39
N PHE A 178 -16.72 5.49 -0.23
CA PHE A 178 -17.54 5.15 0.91
C PHE A 178 -17.54 6.30 1.92
N GLU A 179 -18.71 6.66 2.44
CA GLU A 179 -18.83 7.49 3.62
C GLU A 179 -19.04 6.58 4.84
N LEU A 180 -18.13 6.68 5.82
CA LEU A 180 -18.17 5.84 7.01
C LEU A 180 -18.59 6.69 8.20
N HIS A 181 -19.64 6.27 8.89
CA HIS A 181 -20.11 6.90 10.11
C HIS A 181 -19.83 6.00 11.31
N PHE A 182 -19.05 6.51 12.26
CA PHE A 182 -18.68 5.81 13.50
C PHE A 182 -18.16 6.78 14.56
N ASP A 183 -18.07 6.33 15.81
CA ASP A 183 -17.42 7.11 16.87
C ASP A 183 -15.92 7.24 16.60
N ASN A 184 -15.51 8.42 16.13
CA ASN A 184 -14.13 8.76 15.84
C ASN A 184 -13.61 9.87 16.77
N THR A 185 -14.06 9.89 18.04
CA THR A 185 -13.58 10.80 19.09
C THR A 185 -12.06 10.80 19.23
N ALA A 186 -11.40 9.68 18.96
CA ALA A 186 -9.94 9.54 18.91
C ALA A 186 -9.25 10.51 17.93
N PHE A 187 -9.91 10.89 16.83
CA PHE A 187 -9.40 11.90 15.91
C PHE A 187 -9.34 13.29 16.56
N THR A 188 -10.39 13.68 17.29
CA THR A 188 -10.44 14.94 18.02
C THR A 188 -9.36 14.99 19.10
N GLU A 189 -9.19 13.91 19.87
CA GLU A 189 -8.13 13.81 20.87
C GLU A 189 -6.73 13.96 20.26
N LEU A 190 -6.50 13.37 19.08
CA LEU A 190 -5.24 13.51 18.35
C LEU A 190 -5.02 14.97 17.94
N LEU A 191 -6.01 15.61 17.31
CA LEU A 191 -5.92 17.01 16.90
C LEU A 191 -5.67 17.95 18.08
N GLU A 192 -6.34 17.72 19.22
CA GLU A 192 -6.10 18.50 20.43
C GLU A 192 -4.69 18.31 20.99
N LYS A 193 -4.17 17.08 20.93
CA LYS A 193 -2.81 16.77 21.37
C LYS A 193 -1.78 17.41 20.46
N GLU A 194 -2.02 17.45 19.15
CA GLU A 194 -1.18 18.17 18.19
C GLU A 194 -1.21 19.67 18.41
N LYS A 195 -2.39 20.27 18.58
CA LYS A 195 -2.54 21.70 18.92
C LYS A 195 -1.80 22.04 20.22
N ARG A 196 -1.91 21.20 21.24
CA ARG A 196 -1.18 21.37 22.50
C ARG A 196 0.33 21.31 22.30
N ARG A 197 0.84 20.40 21.47
CA ARG A 197 2.27 20.29 21.13
C ARG A 197 2.79 21.48 20.33
N LEU A 198 1.98 22.03 19.42
CA LEU A 198 2.33 23.21 18.64
C LEU A 198 2.32 24.48 19.50
N ASN A 199 1.47 24.53 20.53
CA ASN A 199 1.37 25.66 21.46
C ASN A 199 2.38 25.61 22.62
N SER A 200 3.00 24.47 22.89
CA SER A 200 4.14 24.40 23.79
C SER A 200 5.39 24.91 23.06
N ASP A 201 6.14 25.80 23.71
CA ASP A 201 7.46 26.31 23.30
C ASP A 201 8.48 25.15 23.18
N HIS A 202 8.33 24.34 22.14
CA HIS A 202 9.32 23.38 21.75
C HIS A 202 10.37 24.09 20.89
N SER A 203 11.64 23.79 21.17
CA SER A 203 12.77 24.17 20.35
C SER A 203 12.50 23.76 18.90
N GLN A 204 12.26 24.74 18.03
CA GLN A 204 12.19 24.52 16.60
C GLN A 204 13.51 23.90 16.15
N ILE A 205 13.48 22.64 15.72
CA ILE A 205 14.65 21.96 15.19
C ILE A 205 14.96 22.64 13.85
N GLN A 206 16.19 23.14 13.69
CA GLN A 206 16.63 23.69 12.41
C GLN A 206 16.58 22.61 11.33
N SER A 207 16.12 22.99 10.14
CA SER A 207 16.02 22.08 8.98
C SER A 207 17.34 21.37 8.68
N ASP A 208 18.46 22.04 8.93
CA ASP A 208 19.80 21.51 8.65
C ASP A 208 20.10 20.26 9.50
N PHE A 209 19.66 20.26 10.77
CA PHE A 209 19.80 19.09 11.64
C PHE A 209 18.96 17.90 11.13
N LEU A 210 17.77 18.16 10.62
CA LEU A 210 16.94 17.12 10.01
C LEU A 210 17.62 16.53 8.76
N PHE A 211 18.19 17.38 7.91
CA PHE A 211 18.87 16.97 6.68
C PHE A 211 20.14 16.16 6.95
N ASP A 212 20.85 16.48 8.02
CA ASP A 212 22.02 15.72 8.47
C ASP A 212 21.64 14.35 9.05
N LEU A 213 20.47 14.24 9.69
CA LEU A 213 20.02 12.99 10.31
C LEU A 213 19.58 11.93 9.28
N PHE A 214 19.11 12.36 8.10
CA PHE A 214 18.58 11.48 7.07
C PHE A 214 19.41 11.57 5.77
N PRO A 215 20.43 10.70 5.58
CA PRO A 215 21.31 10.75 4.41
C PRO A 215 20.61 10.51 3.07
N PHE A 216 19.48 9.80 3.10
CA PHE A 216 18.66 9.46 1.94
C PHE A 216 17.29 10.12 2.02
N HIS A 217 17.28 11.45 2.06
CA HIS A 217 16.07 12.25 1.91
C HIS A 217 16.04 13.00 0.57
N MET A 218 14.84 13.37 0.14
CA MET A 218 14.62 14.28 -0.98
C MET A 218 13.51 15.26 -0.64
N VAL A 219 13.70 16.53 -0.92
CA VAL A 219 12.66 17.56 -0.80
C VAL A 219 12.33 18.09 -2.19
N PHE A 220 11.05 18.13 -2.55
CA PHE A 220 10.60 18.64 -3.84
C PHE A 220 9.32 19.47 -3.74
N ASP A 221 9.16 20.40 -4.68
CA ASP A 221 8.03 21.34 -4.72
C ASP A 221 6.81 20.80 -5.49
N ARG A 222 5.75 21.63 -5.59
CA ARG A 222 4.53 21.33 -6.36
C ARG A 222 4.77 20.97 -7.83
N ASN A 223 5.83 21.49 -8.43
CA ASN A 223 6.22 21.16 -9.80
C ASN A 223 7.05 19.88 -9.88
N LEU A 224 7.13 19.12 -8.77
CA LEU A 224 7.93 17.93 -8.60
C LEU A 224 9.44 18.17 -8.81
N THR A 225 9.89 19.42 -8.64
CA THR A 225 11.29 19.80 -8.81
C THR A 225 12.05 19.56 -7.51
N ILE A 226 13.13 18.78 -7.57
CA ILE A 226 13.97 18.46 -6.43
C ILE A 226 14.72 19.71 -5.98
N ARG A 227 14.45 20.15 -4.76
CA ARG A 227 15.04 21.35 -4.13
C ARG A 227 16.19 21.01 -3.19
N ASN A 228 16.10 19.89 -2.48
CA ASN A 228 17.15 19.43 -1.58
C ASN A 228 17.28 17.90 -1.62
N ILE A 229 18.49 17.38 -1.39
CA ILE A 229 18.78 15.96 -1.26
C ILE A 229 19.80 15.72 -0.14
N GLY A 230 19.66 14.59 0.55
CA GLY A 230 20.61 14.21 1.60
C GLY A 230 22.00 13.83 1.05
N ASN A 231 23.00 13.90 1.92
CA ASN A 231 24.41 13.67 1.57
C ASN A 231 24.66 12.29 0.94
N GLY A 232 23.94 11.25 1.40
CA GLY A 232 24.03 9.90 0.84
C GLY A 232 23.49 9.83 -0.59
N LEU A 233 22.38 10.51 -0.86
CA LEU A 233 21.83 10.59 -2.21
C LEU A 233 22.66 11.50 -3.12
N TYR A 234 23.19 12.60 -2.61
CA TYR A 234 24.10 13.49 -3.35
C TYR A 234 25.38 12.77 -3.79
N ALA A 235 25.95 11.90 -2.94
CA ALA A 235 27.15 11.13 -3.28
C ALA A 235 26.93 10.16 -4.45
N VAL A 236 25.71 9.64 -4.59
CA VAL A 236 25.34 8.55 -5.50
C VAL A 236 24.70 9.09 -6.80
N LEU A 237 23.91 10.16 -6.69
CA LEU A 237 23.15 10.79 -7.77
C LEU A 237 23.16 12.33 -7.63
N PRO A 238 24.32 13.01 -7.80
CA PRO A 238 24.41 14.47 -7.60
C PRO A 238 23.62 15.28 -8.64
N SER A 239 23.41 14.72 -9.83
CA SER A 239 22.83 15.43 -10.99
C SER A 239 21.31 15.58 -10.93
N ILE A 240 20.64 15.03 -9.91
CA ILE A 240 19.17 15.06 -9.77
C ILE A 240 18.66 16.38 -9.19
N LEU A 241 19.52 17.15 -8.49
CA LEU A 241 19.14 18.42 -7.89
C LEU A 241 18.66 19.40 -8.98
N GLY A 242 17.52 20.06 -8.75
CA GLY A 242 16.89 20.97 -9.72
C GLY A 242 16.16 20.28 -10.87
N ARG A 243 16.17 18.94 -10.96
CA ARG A 243 15.39 18.18 -11.95
C ARG A 243 14.05 17.73 -11.37
N ARG A 244 13.15 17.30 -12.25
CA ARG A 244 11.87 16.72 -11.84
C ARG A 244 12.06 15.29 -11.33
N VAL A 245 11.56 14.99 -10.13
CA VAL A 245 11.69 13.68 -9.48
C VAL A 245 11.11 12.56 -10.33
N ASN A 246 9.96 12.78 -10.97
CA ASN A 246 9.31 11.81 -11.86
C ASN A 246 10.02 11.57 -13.21
N LYS A 247 11.10 12.32 -13.49
CA LYS A 247 12.02 12.04 -14.59
C LYS A 247 13.26 11.28 -14.14
N MET A 248 13.64 11.44 -12.87
CA MET A 248 14.84 10.82 -12.31
C MET A 248 14.53 9.46 -11.67
N PHE A 249 13.30 9.29 -11.18
CA PHE A 249 12.83 8.09 -10.50
C PHE A 249 11.49 7.63 -11.08
N THR A 250 11.37 6.31 -11.22
CA THR A 250 10.11 5.63 -11.49
C THR A 250 9.46 5.27 -10.15
N LEU A 251 8.20 5.66 -9.97
CA LEU A 251 7.40 5.24 -8.84
C LEU A 251 6.98 3.79 -9.03
N ILE A 252 7.56 2.91 -8.21
CA ILE A 252 7.24 1.48 -8.22
C ILE A 252 6.02 1.20 -7.34
N ARG A 253 5.93 1.91 -6.20
CA ARG A 253 4.79 1.83 -5.27
C ARG A 253 4.52 3.18 -4.60
N PRO A 254 3.25 3.52 -4.32
CA PRO A 254 2.04 2.83 -4.79
C PRO A 254 1.90 2.90 -6.32
N LEU A 255 1.11 2.01 -6.92
CA LEU A 255 0.90 1.93 -8.39
C LEU A 255 -0.03 3.04 -8.88
N VAL A 256 0.40 4.28 -8.68
CA VAL A 256 -0.29 5.50 -9.08
C VAL A 256 0.59 6.30 -10.03
N GLU A 257 -0.01 7.22 -10.77
CA GLU A 257 0.79 8.17 -11.55
C GLU A 257 1.57 9.09 -10.60
N PHE A 258 2.86 9.28 -10.87
CA PHE A 258 3.75 10.08 -10.02
C PHE A 258 3.50 11.59 -10.21
N ARG A 259 2.37 12.05 -9.66
CA ARG A 259 1.89 13.44 -9.61
C ARG A 259 1.78 13.94 -8.18
N TRP A 260 1.77 15.25 -7.99
CA TRP A 260 1.69 15.88 -6.68
C TRP A 260 0.42 15.47 -5.92
N GLU A 261 -0.72 15.56 -6.58
CA GLU A 261 -2.03 15.22 -6.01
C GLU A 261 -2.07 13.75 -5.60
N SER A 262 -1.53 12.86 -6.45
CA SER A 262 -1.44 11.43 -6.14
C SER A 262 -0.64 11.16 -4.86
N ILE A 263 0.46 11.89 -4.62
CA ILE A 263 1.28 11.71 -3.42
C ILE A 263 0.53 12.20 -2.18
N GLN A 264 -0.14 13.36 -2.26
CA GLN A 264 -0.88 13.93 -1.14
C GLN A 264 -2.02 13.02 -0.66
N VAL A 265 -2.65 12.30 -1.58
CA VAL A 265 -3.72 11.36 -1.25
C VAL A 265 -3.20 10.07 -0.58
N HIS A 266 -1.97 9.65 -0.89
CA HIS A 266 -1.40 8.38 -0.42
C HIS A 266 -0.27 8.56 0.61
N THR A 267 -0.29 9.62 1.43
CA THR A 267 0.78 9.93 2.40
C THR A 267 1.05 8.81 3.41
N ASN A 268 0.05 7.97 3.69
CA ASN A 268 0.15 6.86 4.63
C ASN A 268 0.78 5.59 4.01
N ASN A 269 1.01 5.59 2.70
CA ASN A 269 1.62 4.47 2.00
C ASN A 269 3.15 4.55 2.05
N VAL A 270 3.77 3.38 1.99
CA VAL A 270 5.21 3.28 1.73
C VAL A 270 5.46 3.48 0.23
N PHE A 271 6.34 4.43 -0.07
CA PHE A 271 6.76 4.76 -1.43
C PHE A 271 8.03 4.01 -1.78
N GLU A 272 8.03 3.35 -2.94
CA GLU A 272 9.20 2.71 -3.53
C GLU A 272 9.56 3.42 -4.83
N LEU A 273 10.80 3.91 -4.92
CA LEU A 273 11.33 4.66 -6.04
C LEU A 273 12.52 3.92 -6.64
N LEU A 274 12.56 3.76 -7.95
CA LEU A 274 13.70 3.20 -8.66
C LEU A 274 14.34 4.27 -9.53
N SER A 275 15.65 4.50 -9.41
CA SER A 275 16.34 5.47 -10.28
C SER A 275 16.31 5.00 -11.73
N VAL A 276 16.12 5.96 -12.63
CA VAL A 276 16.14 5.72 -14.09
C VAL A 276 17.58 5.65 -14.61
N PHE A 277 18.52 6.29 -13.90
CA PHE A 277 19.94 6.31 -14.23
C PHE A 277 20.73 5.46 -13.23
N GLY A 278 21.81 4.84 -13.72
CA GLY A 278 22.76 4.11 -12.89
C GLY A 278 23.51 5.01 -11.91
N VAL A 279 23.89 4.44 -10.78
CA VAL A 279 24.63 5.15 -9.72
C VAL A 279 26.06 5.47 -10.17
N SER A 280 26.50 6.71 -9.98
CA SER A 280 27.89 7.10 -10.21
C SER A 280 28.75 6.67 -9.01
N ARG A 281 29.42 5.50 -9.08
CA ARG A 281 30.47 5.14 -8.11
C ARG A 281 31.72 5.99 -8.38
N LYS A 282 31.93 7.06 -7.60
CA LYS A 282 33.29 7.57 -7.44
C LYS A 282 34.05 6.55 -6.58
N SER A 283 34.94 5.77 -7.20
CA SER A 283 35.92 4.95 -6.49
C SER A 283 36.71 5.86 -5.54
N TYR A 284 36.48 5.73 -4.23
CA TYR A 284 37.41 6.26 -3.25
C TYR A 284 38.63 5.34 -3.22
N TYR A 285 39.58 5.60 -4.12
CA TYR A 285 40.93 5.10 -3.94
C TYR A 285 41.50 5.76 -2.68
N PHE A 286 41.65 4.96 -1.61
CA PHE A 286 42.57 5.31 -0.54
C PHE A 286 43.99 5.24 -1.12
N PRO A 287 44.79 6.32 -1.11
CA PRO A 287 46.19 6.21 -1.47
C PRO A 287 46.88 5.50 -0.29
N THR A 288 47.16 4.21 -0.44
CA THR A 288 48.16 3.55 0.39
C THR A 288 49.52 4.10 -0.01
N LYS A 289 50.16 4.80 0.91
CA LYS A 289 51.60 5.05 0.86
C LYS A 289 52.34 3.73 1.06
N ASP A 290 53.55 3.67 0.48
CA ASP A 290 54.55 2.60 0.54
C ASP A 290 54.33 1.52 -0.55
N GLU A 291 55.25 1.17 -1.46
CA GLU A 291 56.68 1.44 -1.64
C GLU A 291 57.07 1.07 -3.10
N ASP A 292 58.08 1.77 -3.60
CA ASP A 292 59.14 1.36 -4.53
C ASP A 292 58.96 1.08 -6.04
N GLN A 293 59.92 1.70 -6.72
CA GLN A 293 60.26 1.69 -8.13
C GLN A 293 60.65 0.29 -8.60
N SER A 294 60.07 -0.17 -9.70
CA SER A 294 60.84 -0.87 -10.73
C SER A 294 60.15 -0.76 -12.08
N GLU A 295 60.86 -0.12 -13.02
CA GLU A 295 60.54 -0.12 -14.44
C GLU A 295 60.66 -1.54 -14.99
N SER A 296 59.63 -2.03 -15.67
CA SER A 296 59.84 -2.91 -16.81
C SER A 296 58.68 -2.83 -17.81
N THR A 297 59.07 -2.50 -19.03
CA THR A 297 58.30 -2.36 -20.24
C THR A 297 57.86 -3.73 -20.76
N SER A 298 56.56 -3.95 -20.95
CA SER A 298 56.07 -4.96 -21.88
C SER A 298 54.63 -4.69 -22.34
N GLN A 299 54.57 -4.13 -23.55
CA GLN A 299 53.72 -4.53 -24.67
C GLN A 299 52.21 -4.66 -24.46
N ALA A 300 51.52 -3.72 -25.10
CA ALA A 300 50.17 -3.78 -25.62
C ALA A 300 49.70 -5.18 -26.03
N GLN A 301 48.63 -5.64 -25.39
CA GLN A 301 47.62 -6.48 -26.02
C GLN A 301 46.26 -5.84 -25.80
N SER A 302 45.68 -5.45 -26.92
CA SER A 302 44.29 -5.03 -27.09
C SER A 302 43.39 -6.22 -26.78
N ASP A 303 42.69 -6.17 -25.65
CA ASP A 303 41.46 -6.90 -25.48
C ASP A 303 40.33 -5.88 -25.32
N ASP A 304 39.54 -5.77 -26.39
CA ASP A 304 38.21 -5.19 -26.41
C ASP A 304 37.35 -5.91 -25.37
N PHE A 305 37.29 -5.36 -24.15
CA PHE A 305 36.14 -5.51 -23.29
C PHE A 305 35.42 -4.18 -23.26
N LEU A 306 34.38 -4.07 -24.10
CA LEU A 306 33.24 -3.21 -23.81
C LEU A 306 32.61 -3.75 -22.52
N GLU A 307 33.13 -3.35 -21.37
CA GLU A 307 32.39 -3.47 -20.11
C GLU A 307 31.23 -2.49 -20.19
N ASP A 308 30.04 -3.03 -20.48
CA ASP A 308 28.77 -2.41 -20.11
C ASP A 308 28.84 -2.07 -18.60
N ASP A 309 29.16 -0.81 -18.29
CA ASP A 309 28.95 -0.22 -16.97
C ASP A 309 27.44 -0.05 -16.77
N ASP A 310 26.74 -1.18 -16.60
CA ASP A 310 25.32 -1.23 -16.26
C ASP A 310 25.20 -0.86 -14.77
N GLY A 311 25.41 0.44 -14.50
CA GLY A 311 25.40 1.01 -13.18
C GLY A 311 24.10 0.63 -12.47
N LYS A 312 24.20 -0.12 -11.37
CA LYS A 312 23.03 -0.60 -10.61
C LYS A 312 22.08 0.57 -10.32
N CYS A 313 20.84 0.46 -10.77
CA CYS A 313 19.77 1.39 -10.43
C CYS A 313 19.58 1.40 -8.90
N LEU A 314 19.40 2.59 -8.33
CA LEU A 314 19.16 2.78 -6.91
C LEU A 314 17.68 2.54 -6.61
N HIS A 315 17.39 1.55 -5.77
CA HIS A 315 16.06 1.33 -5.22
C HIS A 315 15.96 2.00 -3.85
N LEU A 316 15.03 2.93 -3.69
CA LEU A 316 14.73 3.61 -2.43
C LEU A 316 13.35 3.19 -1.93
N LYS A 317 13.22 3.00 -0.61
CA LYS A 317 11.96 2.74 0.08
C LYS A 317 11.80 3.70 1.25
N GLY A 318 10.65 4.36 1.34
CA GLY A 318 10.44 5.42 2.33
C GLY A 318 9.01 5.92 2.42
N GLN A 319 8.81 7.03 3.13
CA GLN A 319 7.54 7.73 3.24
C GLN A 319 7.64 9.13 2.64
N MET A 320 6.54 9.62 2.11
CA MET A 320 6.40 11.00 1.62
C MET A 320 5.49 11.79 2.57
N LEU A 321 5.99 12.89 3.10
CA LEU A 321 5.25 13.77 4.00
C LEU A 321 5.13 15.16 3.41
N TYR A 322 3.92 15.73 3.43
CA TYR A 322 3.69 17.11 3.03
C TYR A 322 3.93 18.07 4.19
N MET A 323 4.88 18.99 4.01
CA MET A 323 5.25 20.02 4.98
C MET A 323 4.54 21.33 4.63
N LYS A 324 3.47 21.65 5.36
CA LYS A 324 2.63 22.85 5.10
C LYS A 324 3.42 24.16 5.12
N GLU A 325 4.39 24.27 6.03
CA GLU A 325 5.21 25.47 6.20
C GLU A 325 6.16 25.72 5.02
N TRP A 326 6.58 24.65 4.35
CA TRP A 326 7.51 24.72 3.21
C TRP A 326 6.78 24.67 1.86
N ASP A 327 5.50 24.33 1.85
CA ASP A 327 4.71 23.95 0.67
C ASP A 327 5.45 22.91 -0.21
N GLN A 328 6.08 21.94 0.46
CA GLN A 328 6.95 20.94 -0.15
C GLN A 328 6.65 19.55 0.39
N ILE A 329 7.00 18.53 -0.40
CA ILE A 329 6.98 17.14 0.06
C ILE A 329 8.41 16.72 0.37
N ILE A 330 8.59 16.11 1.55
CA ILE A 330 9.82 15.43 1.94
C ILE A 330 9.63 13.93 1.80
N PHE A 331 10.48 13.28 1.02
CA PHE A 331 10.68 11.84 1.02
C PHE A 331 11.77 11.49 2.02
N LEU A 332 11.45 10.64 2.99
CA LEU A 332 12.39 10.06 3.95
C LEU A 332 12.47 8.56 3.70
N GLY A 333 13.63 8.06 3.30
CA GLY A 333 13.77 6.65 2.94
C GLY A 333 15.16 6.08 3.14
N ILE A 334 15.29 4.82 2.77
CA ILE A 334 16.54 4.06 2.79
C ILE A 334 16.72 3.35 1.44
N PRO A 335 17.98 3.11 1.01
CA PRO A 335 18.24 2.20 -0.10
C PRO A 335 17.91 0.75 0.30
N VAL A 336 17.40 -0.03 -0.66
CA VAL A 336 16.99 -1.45 -0.48
C VAL A 336 17.78 -2.37 -1.40
#